data_AF-A0A5Q4SDW4-F1
#
_entry.id   AF-A0A5Q4SDW4-F1
#
_cell.length_a   1.000
_cell.length_b   1.000
_cell.length_c   1.000
_cell.angle_alpha   90.00
_cell.angle_beta   90.00
_cell.angle_gamma   90.00
#
_symmetry.space_group_name_H-M   'P 1'
#
loop_
_entity.id
_entity.type
_entity.pdbx_description
1 polymer ?
#
loop_
_entity_poly.entity_id
_entity_poly.type
_entity_poly.pdbx_seq_one_letter_code
_entity_poly.pdbx_strand_id
1 'polypeptide(L)'
;MRTRKISLLTMTAVALGLALTACNNDGGGDASSSASSSSVTASDTPQSGTAEGKSSDTPAESGTKCTDQVNYAGDSRSNAEINSIGEDTGTCPPVQKAGEGSGTPKDPDTKCTDQINYADDSRSNAEINSIGEDTGTCPPVQKAGEGSGTPKDPDTKCTDQIDYADDSRSNAEINSIGEDTGTCPPVKK
;
A
#
# COMPACT_ATOMS: atom_id res chain seq x y z
N MET A 1 -45.94 -14.67 8.47
CA MET A 1 -45.64 -15.74 9.44
C MET A 1 -44.22 -15.53 9.93
N ARG A 2 -44.03 -15.33 11.24
CA ARG A 2 -42.72 -15.10 11.86
C ARG A 2 -42.12 -16.45 12.24
N THR A 3 -40.85 -16.66 11.91
CA THR A 3 -40.06 -17.73 12.54
C THR A 3 -38.66 -17.19 12.84
N ARG A 4 -38.49 -16.76 14.09
CA ARG A 4 -37.19 -16.50 14.71
C ARG A 4 -36.52 -17.85 14.97
N LYS A 5 -35.24 -18.00 14.66
CA LYS A 5 -34.39 -19.06 15.21
C LYS A 5 -33.22 -18.40 15.94
N ILE A 6 -33.30 -18.50 17.25
CA ILE A 6 -32.27 -18.07 18.21
C ILE A 6 -31.36 -19.29 18.37
N SER A 7 -30.06 -19.14 18.13
CA SER A 7 -29.07 -20.15 18.51
C SER A 7 -28.20 -19.55 19.62
N LEU A 8 -28.37 -20.09 20.82
CA LEU A 8 -27.63 -19.84 22.06
C LEU A 8 -26.62 -20.97 22.24
N LEU A 9 -25.33 -20.70 22.37
CA LEU A 9 -24.29 -21.55 23.00
C LEU A 9 -22.96 -20.78 22.84
N THR A 10 -22.06 -20.56 23.80
CA THR A 10 -21.91 -20.87 25.23
C THR A 10 -20.67 -20.09 25.68
N MET A 11 -20.68 -19.51 26.88
CA MET A 11 -19.52 -18.85 27.48
C MET A 11 -18.43 -19.86 27.86
N THR A 12 -17.17 -19.48 27.65
CA THR A 12 -16.04 -19.96 28.47
C THR A 12 -15.24 -18.75 28.93
N ALA A 13 -15.44 -18.40 30.20
CA ALA A 13 -14.62 -17.43 30.92
C ALA A 13 -13.34 -18.15 31.38
N VAL A 14 -12.18 -17.62 31.02
CA VAL A 14 -10.90 -18.01 31.63
C VAL A 14 -10.44 -16.83 32.46
N ALA A 15 -10.59 -16.96 33.77
CA ALA A 15 -9.99 -16.09 34.77
C ALA A 15 -8.66 -16.72 35.21
N LEU A 16 -7.55 -16.01 34.97
CA LEU A 16 -6.27 -16.28 35.63
C LEU A 16 -5.87 -15.00 36.36
N GLY A 17 -5.76 -15.13 37.68
CA GLY A 17 -5.53 -14.02 38.60
C GLY A 17 -4.06 -13.83 39.01
N LEU A 18 -3.86 -12.64 39.59
CA LEU A 18 -2.95 -12.27 40.69
C LEU A 18 -1.43 -12.52 40.56
N ALA A 19 -0.69 -11.41 40.44
CA ALA A 19 0.34 -11.07 41.44
C ALA A 19 0.61 -9.54 41.47
N LEU A 20 0.35 -8.94 42.63
CA LEU A 20 0.85 -7.61 43.01
C LEU A 20 2.33 -7.76 43.41
N THR A 21 3.21 -6.94 42.85
CA THR A 21 4.49 -6.59 43.49
C THR A 21 4.54 -5.09 43.68
N ALA A 22 4.12 -4.68 44.88
CA ALA A 22 4.53 -3.41 45.46
C ALA A 22 6.03 -3.50 45.79
N CYS A 23 6.84 -2.59 45.25
CA CYS A 23 8.11 -2.24 45.87
C CYS A 23 8.08 -0.74 46.13
N ASN A 24 7.67 -0.42 47.35
CA ASN A 24 7.75 0.88 47.97
C ASN A 24 9.22 1.11 48.35
N ASN A 25 9.87 2.12 47.80
CA ASN A 25 11.14 2.60 48.33
C ASN A 25 11.00 4.07 48.72
N ASP A 26 10.47 4.28 49.92
CA ASP A 26 10.58 5.52 50.68
C ASP A 26 11.94 5.49 51.39
N GLY A 27 12.81 6.42 51.03
CA GLY A 27 14.14 6.59 51.60
C GLY A 27 14.51 8.06 51.47
N GLY A 28 14.14 8.82 52.49
CA GLY A 28 14.17 10.27 52.51
C GLY A 28 15.53 10.92 52.77
N GLY A 29 15.44 12.25 52.85
CA GLY A 29 16.45 13.18 53.39
C GLY A 29 17.61 13.47 52.44
N ASP A 30 18.03 14.70 52.17
CA ASP A 30 17.74 15.97 52.81
C ASP A 30 18.13 17.12 51.89
N ALA A 31 17.63 18.29 52.28
CA ALA A 31 17.41 19.46 51.47
C ALA A 31 18.63 20.35 51.16
N SER A 32 18.35 21.22 50.19
CA SER A 32 18.82 22.61 50.03
C SER A 32 20.15 22.85 49.33
N SER A 33 20.28 23.86 48.47
CA SER A 33 19.34 24.78 47.81
C SER A 33 20.20 25.68 46.92
N SER A 34 19.53 26.32 45.95
CA SER A 34 19.92 27.54 45.23
C SER A 34 20.73 27.35 43.95
N ALA A 35 20.46 28.05 42.86
CA ALA A 35 19.32 28.80 42.36
C ALA A 35 19.76 29.31 40.97
N SER A 36 18.76 29.75 40.19
CA SER A 36 18.84 30.54 38.94
C SER A 36 18.71 29.67 37.68
N SER A 37 17.88 29.98 36.70
CA SER A 37 16.74 30.90 36.54
C SER A 37 16.22 30.68 35.12
N SER A 38 14.89 30.69 34.96
CA SER A 38 14.18 31.09 33.74
C SER A 38 14.33 30.22 32.48
N SER A 39 13.28 29.46 32.14
CA SER A 39 12.30 29.85 31.11
C SER A 39 11.31 28.71 30.87
N VAL A 40 10.03 29.07 30.81
CA VAL A 40 8.92 28.17 30.48
C VAL A 40 8.72 28.16 28.96
N THR A 41 8.71 26.98 28.36
CA THR A 41 7.94 26.61 27.15
C THR A 41 7.94 25.07 27.16
N ALA A 42 6.84 24.44 27.61
CA ALA A 42 5.70 24.05 26.81
C ALA A 42 6.05 22.97 25.76
N SER A 43 5.82 21.71 26.17
CA SER A 43 5.36 20.59 25.34
C SER A 43 5.99 20.41 23.96
N ASP A 44 7.08 19.63 23.89
CA ASP A 44 7.37 18.84 22.69
C ASP A 44 6.36 17.68 22.62
N THR A 45 5.21 18.04 22.06
CA THR A 45 4.28 17.12 21.42
C THR A 45 5.06 16.26 20.43
N PRO A 46 4.88 14.93 20.34
CA PRO A 46 5.38 14.20 19.18
C PRO A 46 4.73 14.83 17.96
N GLN A 47 5.53 15.55 17.18
CA GLN A 47 5.08 16.25 16.00
C GLN A 47 4.51 15.20 15.06
N SER A 48 3.18 15.16 15.02
CA SER A 48 2.37 14.53 14.00
C SER A 48 2.71 15.21 12.68
N GLY A 49 3.84 14.82 12.09
CA GLY A 49 4.17 15.11 10.72
C GLY A 49 3.26 14.29 9.85
N THR A 50 2.32 14.97 9.20
CA THR A 50 1.71 14.52 7.95
C THR A 50 2.77 13.79 7.13
N ALA A 51 2.49 12.53 6.78
CA ALA A 51 3.33 11.70 5.96
C ALA A 51 3.42 12.30 4.55
N GLU A 52 4.26 13.32 4.38
CA GLU A 52 4.80 13.70 3.09
C GLU A 52 5.85 12.65 2.73
N GLY A 53 5.55 11.85 1.71
CA GLY A 53 6.42 10.82 1.15
C GLY A 53 7.71 11.42 0.59
N LYS A 54 8.65 11.74 1.47
CA LYS A 54 10.03 12.05 1.14
C LYS A 54 10.90 10.93 1.69
N SER A 55 11.22 9.99 0.79
CA SER A 55 12.16 8.90 1.03
C SER A 55 13.44 9.48 1.64
N SER A 56 13.55 9.33 2.95
CA SER A 56 14.68 9.79 3.76
C SER A 56 15.09 8.56 4.54
N ASP A 57 16.24 8.00 4.18
CA ASP A 57 16.85 6.88 4.89
C ASP A 57 17.05 7.28 6.36
N THR A 58 16.20 6.78 7.25
CA THR A 58 16.28 7.03 8.69
C THR A 58 17.30 6.06 9.27
N PRO A 59 18.42 6.52 9.86
CA PRO A 59 19.38 5.64 10.51
C PRO A 59 18.70 4.79 11.59
N ALA A 60 19.00 3.49 11.64
CA ALA A 60 18.47 2.65 12.70
C ALA A 60 19.23 2.94 14.00
N GLU A 61 18.54 3.45 15.01
CA GLU A 61 19.13 3.59 16.34
C GLU A 61 19.52 2.21 16.91
N SER A 62 20.73 2.12 17.46
CA SER A 62 21.26 0.88 18.01
C SER A 62 20.41 0.36 19.17
N GLY A 63 19.81 -0.82 19.00
CA GLY A 63 18.96 -1.45 20.01
C GLY A 63 17.48 -1.04 19.95
N THR A 64 17.09 -0.20 18.99
CA THR A 64 15.70 0.22 18.78
C THR A 64 15.17 -0.40 17.49
N LYS A 65 13.93 -0.92 17.53
CA LYS A 65 13.27 -1.46 16.33
C LYS A 65 12.89 -0.33 15.39
N CYS A 66 12.95 -0.56 14.09
CA CYS A 66 12.50 0.41 13.11
C CYS A 66 11.02 0.75 13.25
N THR A 67 10.19 -0.23 13.59
CA THR A 67 8.75 -0.02 13.83
C THR A 67 8.44 0.86 15.04
N ASP A 68 9.42 1.10 15.91
CA ASP A 68 9.28 2.00 17.06
C ASP A 68 9.78 3.43 16.73
N GLN A 69 10.56 3.58 15.66
CA GLN A 69 11.13 4.85 15.19
C GLN A 69 10.30 5.49 14.07
N VAL A 70 9.75 4.67 13.16
CA VAL A 70 9.02 5.12 11.97
C VAL A 70 7.62 4.50 11.95
N ASN A 71 6.62 5.29 11.55
CA ASN A 71 5.25 4.80 11.40
C ASN A 71 5.07 4.06 10.07
N TYR A 72 5.08 2.73 10.12
CA TYR A 72 4.85 1.84 8.98
C TYR A 72 3.37 1.52 8.73
N ALA A 73 2.42 2.34 9.19
CA ALA A 73 1.00 2.11 8.93
C ALA A 73 0.70 2.07 7.41
N GLY A 74 0.15 0.95 6.95
CA GLY A 74 -0.14 0.71 5.54
C GLY A 74 1.04 0.15 4.73
N ASP A 75 2.17 -0.14 5.37
CA ASP A 75 3.22 -0.94 4.75
C ASP A 75 2.74 -2.39 4.59
N SER A 76 2.96 -2.96 3.40
CA SER A 76 2.57 -4.34 3.11
C SER A 76 3.47 -5.39 3.75
N ARG A 77 4.71 -5.01 4.10
CA ARG A 77 5.69 -5.88 4.74
C ARG A 77 5.38 -6.04 6.22
N SER A 78 5.73 -7.19 6.78
CA SER A 78 5.53 -7.44 8.20
C SER A 78 6.50 -6.61 9.06
N ASN A 79 6.08 -6.26 10.28
CA ASN A 79 6.96 -5.61 11.26
C ASN A 79 8.26 -6.39 11.51
N ALA A 80 8.24 -7.72 11.43
CA ALA A 80 9.43 -8.54 11.61
C ALA A 80 10.41 -8.36 10.46
N GLU A 81 9.92 -8.36 9.22
CA GLU A 81 10.72 -8.12 8.02
C GLU A 81 11.35 -6.73 8.02
N ILE A 82 10.55 -5.70 8.32
CA ILE A 82 11.00 -4.30 8.41
C ILE A 82 12.14 -4.15 9.43
N ASN A 83 11.98 -4.74 10.61
CA ASN A 83 13.01 -4.69 11.65
C ASN A 83 14.27 -5.47 11.26
N SER A 84 14.13 -6.61 10.58
CA SER A 84 15.27 -7.39 10.09
C SER A 84 16.09 -6.59 9.08
N ILE A 85 15.42 -5.91 8.13
CA ILE A 85 16.10 -5.03 7.16
C ILE A 85 16.85 -3.90 7.89
N GLY A 86 16.23 -3.31 8.92
CA GLY A 86 16.84 -2.26 9.74
C GLY A 86 18.10 -2.73 10.47
N GLU A 87 18.05 -3.91 11.06
CA GLU A 87 19.19 -4.53 11.76
C GLU A 87 20.31 -4.89 10.77
N ASP A 88 19.97 -5.44 9.60
CA ASP A 88 20.95 -5.87 8.59
C ASP A 88 21.64 -4.70 7.89
N THR A 89 20.92 -3.61 7.63
CA THR A 89 21.42 -2.47 6.85
C THR A 89 21.92 -1.31 7.71
N GLY A 90 21.56 -1.29 9.00
CA GLY A 90 21.82 -0.15 9.90
C GLY A 90 20.93 1.08 9.62
N THR A 91 19.93 0.93 8.76
CA THR A 91 19.01 2.00 8.35
C THR A 91 17.59 1.45 8.26
N CYS A 92 16.63 2.15 8.84
CA CYS A 92 15.23 1.77 8.73
C CYS A 92 14.72 1.96 7.29
N PRO A 93 14.15 0.91 6.67
CA PRO A 93 13.73 1.00 5.29
C PRO A 93 12.62 2.04 5.13
N PRO A 94 12.49 2.69 3.96
CA PRO A 94 11.36 3.57 3.70
C PRO A 94 10.05 2.78 3.77
N VAL A 95 8.97 3.46 4.16
CA VAL A 95 7.62 2.89 4.21
C VAL A 95 7.17 2.56 2.79
N GLN A 96 6.90 1.29 2.51
CA GLN A 96 6.34 0.81 1.26
C GLN A 96 4.84 0.68 1.42
N LYS A 97 4.13 1.80 1.25
CA LYS A 97 2.67 1.76 1.12
C LYS A 97 2.33 0.76 0.02
N ALA A 98 1.36 -0.11 0.27
CA ALA A 98 0.79 -0.91 -0.80
C ALA A 98 0.41 0.06 -1.93
N GLY A 99 1.08 -0.04 -3.08
CA GLY A 99 0.85 0.86 -4.20
C GLY A 99 1.59 2.20 -4.18
N GLU A 100 2.93 2.17 -4.05
CA GLU A 100 3.77 2.90 -5.03
C GLU A 100 3.49 2.35 -6.45
N GLY A 101 2.23 2.41 -6.86
CA GLY A 101 1.75 2.03 -8.16
C GLY A 101 2.01 3.20 -9.09
N SER A 102 2.46 2.88 -10.31
CA SER A 102 2.12 3.70 -11.47
C SER A 102 0.68 4.20 -11.31
N GLY A 103 0.46 5.51 -11.25
CA GLY A 103 -0.86 6.10 -11.02
C GLY A 103 -0.80 7.55 -10.54
N THR A 104 -1.95 8.21 -10.51
CA THR A 104 -2.11 9.59 -10.04
C THR A 104 -2.49 9.58 -8.57
N PRO A 105 -1.89 10.41 -7.69
CA PRO A 105 -2.30 10.49 -6.29
C PRO A 105 -3.82 10.68 -6.17
N LYS A 106 -4.45 9.91 -5.28
CA LYS A 106 -5.89 9.97 -5.06
C LYS A 106 -6.20 11.09 -4.07
N ASP A 107 -7.07 12.01 -4.46
CA ASP A 107 -7.68 12.93 -3.50
C ASP A 107 -8.52 12.17 -2.46
N PRO A 108 -8.37 12.46 -1.14
CA PRO A 108 -9.00 11.69 -0.07
C PRO A 108 -10.55 11.76 -0.08
N ASP A 109 -11.10 12.83 -0.64
CA ASP A 109 -12.55 13.09 -0.62
C ASP A 109 -13.28 12.66 -1.91
N THR A 110 -12.57 12.16 -2.92
CA THR A 110 -13.17 11.82 -4.22
C THR A 110 -12.81 10.41 -4.67
N LYS A 111 -13.69 9.81 -5.47
CA LYS A 111 -13.42 8.49 -6.06
C LYS A 111 -12.50 8.66 -7.26
N CYS A 112 -11.71 7.63 -7.55
CA CYS A 112 -10.78 7.68 -8.66
C CYS A 112 -11.53 7.91 -9.98
N THR A 113 -12.70 7.29 -10.13
CA THR A 113 -13.58 7.47 -11.28
C THR A 113 -14.17 8.88 -11.43
N ASP A 114 -14.09 9.71 -10.38
CA ASP A 114 -14.50 11.11 -10.42
C ASP A 114 -13.32 12.05 -10.73
N GLN A 115 -12.08 11.62 -10.40
CA GLN A 115 -10.84 12.36 -10.67
C GLN A 115 -10.32 12.11 -12.08
N ILE A 116 -10.44 10.89 -12.58
CA ILE A 116 -9.90 10.43 -13.86
C ILE A 116 -11.01 9.78 -14.68
N ASN A 117 -11.01 10.05 -15.99
CA ASN A 117 -11.95 9.44 -16.91
C ASN A 117 -11.50 8.02 -17.30
N TYR A 118 -12.23 7.00 -16.84
CA TYR A 118 -12.01 5.58 -17.13
C TYR A 118 -13.00 5.00 -18.15
N ALA A 119 -13.61 5.82 -19.03
CA ALA A 119 -14.62 5.34 -19.98
C ALA A 119 -14.15 4.19 -20.90
N ASP A 120 -12.85 4.12 -21.18
CA ASP A 120 -12.23 3.07 -22.01
C ASP A 120 -11.56 1.96 -21.17
N ASP A 121 -11.65 2.02 -19.84
CA ASP A 121 -11.04 1.02 -18.95
C ASP A 121 -11.89 -0.24 -18.89
N SER A 122 -11.25 -1.40 -19.06
CA SER A 122 -11.93 -2.69 -18.99
C SER A 122 -12.35 -3.08 -17.56
N ARG A 123 -11.68 -2.54 -16.54
CA ARG A 123 -11.97 -2.80 -15.13
C ARG A 123 -13.20 -2.04 -14.70
N SER A 124 -13.92 -2.60 -13.74
CA SER A 124 -15.11 -1.93 -13.20
C SER A 124 -14.75 -0.70 -12.38
N ASN A 125 -15.64 0.29 -12.35
CA ASN A 125 -15.51 1.47 -11.47
C ASN A 125 -15.30 1.10 -10.00
N ALA A 126 -15.93 0.00 -9.54
CA ALA A 126 -15.77 -0.48 -8.17
C ALA A 126 -14.33 -0.95 -7.91
N GLU A 127 -13.77 -1.75 -8.82
CA GLU A 127 -12.40 -2.23 -8.74
C GLU A 127 -11.38 -1.09 -8.78
N ILE A 128 -11.54 -0.15 -9.72
CA ILE A 128 -10.68 1.04 -9.85
C ILE A 128 -10.68 1.85 -8.55
N ASN A 129 -11.87 2.06 -7.97
CA ASN A 129 -11.99 2.80 -6.72
C ASN A 129 -11.38 2.05 -5.55
N SER A 130 -11.57 0.73 -5.45
CA SER A 130 -10.92 -0.10 -4.42
C SER A 130 -9.40 -0.04 -4.49
N ILE A 131 -8.82 -0.16 -5.69
CA ILE A 131 -7.37 0.01 -5.88
C ILE A 131 -6.94 1.39 -5.38
N GLY A 132 -7.69 2.44 -5.73
CA GLY A 132 -7.42 3.79 -5.25
C GLY A 132 -7.43 3.94 -3.73
N GLU A 133 -8.42 3.37 -3.04
CA GLU A 133 -8.51 3.41 -1.58
C GLU A 133 -7.36 2.61 -0.92
N ASP A 134 -7.04 1.44 -1.46
CA ASP A 134 -6.01 0.55 -0.91
C ASP A 134 -4.61 1.12 -1.11
N THR A 135 -4.39 1.82 -2.24
CA THR A 135 -3.07 2.30 -2.62
C THR A 135 -2.81 3.77 -2.36
N GLY A 136 -3.86 4.55 -2.07
CA GLY A 136 -3.76 6.02 -2.04
C GLY A 136 -3.49 6.64 -3.41
N THR A 137 -3.55 5.87 -4.49
CA THR A 137 -3.21 6.29 -5.85
C THR A 137 -4.24 5.73 -6.84
N CYS A 138 -4.82 6.59 -7.66
CA CYS A 138 -5.71 6.17 -8.74
C CYS A 138 -4.90 5.47 -9.85
N PRO A 139 -5.28 4.22 -10.23
CA PRO A 139 -4.51 3.46 -11.20
C PRO A 139 -4.55 4.12 -12.59
N PRO A 140 -3.55 3.90 -13.45
CA PRO A 140 -3.62 4.34 -14.84
C PRO A 140 -4.81 3.67 -15.54
N VAL A 141 -5.39 4.39 -16.49
CA VAL A 141 -6.46 3.86 -17.36
C VAL A 141 -5.88 2.71 -18.19
N GLN A 142 -6.47 1.51 -18.08
CA GLN A 142 -6.12 0.34 -18.87
C GLN A 142 -7.06 0.25 -20.06
N LYS A 143 -6.66 0.80 -21.21
CA LYS A 143 -7.48 0.70 -22.41
C LYS A 143 -7.52 -0.75 -22.88
N ALA A 144 -8.71 -1.27 -23.15
CA ALA A 144 -8.84 -2.51 -23.92
C ALA A 144 -8.16 -2.31 -25.28
N GLY A 145 -6.97 -2.91 -25.45
CA GLY A 145 -6.13 -2.70 -26.64
C GLY A 145 -4.87 -1.87 -26.41
N GLU A 146 -4.46 -1.55 -25.18
CA GLU A 146 -3.06 -1.20 -24.87
C GLU A 146 -2.10 -2.40 -24.96
N GLY A 147 -2.47 -3.41 -25.76
CA GLY A 147 -1.44 -4.15 -26.46
C GLY A 147 -0.69 -3.14 -27.31
N SER A 148 0.61 -2.98 -27.09
CA SER A 148 1.52 -2.55 -28.16
C SER A 148 1.04 -3.23 -29.44
N GLY A 149 0.68 -2.47 -30.47
CA GLY A 149 0.02 -3.04 -31.65
C GLY A 149 -0.77 -2.04 -32.48
N THR A 150 -1.11 -2.45 -33.71
CA THR A 150 -1.97 -1.70 -34.62
C THR A 150 -3.43 -2.11 -34.38
N PRO A 151 -4.42 -1.19 -34.36
CA PRO A 151 -5.83 -1.56 -34.29
C PRO A 151 -6.19 -2.61 -35.34
N LYS A 152 -6.91 -3.66 -34.93
CA LYS A 152 -7.34 -4.72 -35.82
C LYS A 152 -8.63 -4.30 -36.53
N ASP A 153 -8.63 -4.30 -37.85
CA ASP A 153 -9.89 -4.26 -38.61
C ASP A 153 -10.76 -5.51 -38.32
N PRO A 154 -12.06 -5.35 -38.04
CA PRO A 154 -12.94 -6.43 -37.58
C PRO A 154 -13.11 -7.58 -38.60
N ASP A 155 -12.95 -7.29 -39.89
CA ASP A 155 -13.17 -8.25 -40.98
C ASP A 155 -11.88 -8.87 -41.54
N THR A 156 -10.70 -8.50 -41.03
CA THR A 156 -9.42 -9.04 -41.52
C THR A 156 -8.59 -9.63 -40.39
N LYS A 157 -7.79 -10.64 -40.75
CA LYS A 157 -6.84 -11.25 -39.81
C LYS A 157 -5.63 -10.35 -39.67
N CYS A 158 -4.99 -10.39 -38.51
CA CYS A 158 -3.81 -9.58 -38.26
C CYS A 158 -2.69 -9.91 -39.23
N THR A 159 -2.53 -11.19 -39.57
CA THR A 159 -1.58 -11.66 -40.57
C THR A 159 -1.87 -11.21 -42.00
N ASP A 160 -3.07 -10.67 -42.25
CA ASP A 160 -3.45 -10.08 -43.54
C ASP A 160 -3.29 -8.55 -43.53
N GLN A 161 -3.25 -7.92 -42.35
CA GLN A 161 -3.02 -6.47 -42.16
C GLN A 161 -1.54 -6.12 -42.02
N ILE A 162 -0.76 -6.98 -41.36
CA ILE A 162 0.66 -6.74 -41.04
C ILE A 162 1.48 -7.93 -41.50
N ASP A 163 2.66 -7.65 -42.04
CA ASP A 163 3.64 -8.67 -42.42
C ASP A 163 4.39 -9.19 -41.18
N TYR A 164 4.14 -10.46 -40.84
CA TYR A 164 4.79 -11.18 -39.73
C TYR A 164 5.77 -12.25 -40.22
N ALA A 165 6.32 -12.14 -41.44
CA ALA A 165 7.23 -13.16 -41.97
C ALA A 165 8.44 -13.48 -41.07
N ASP A 166 8.89 -12.50 -40.26
CA ASP A 166 9.99 -12.64 -39.31
C ASP A 166 9.51 -12.83 -37.85
N ASP A 167 8.21 -13.00 -37.59
CA ASP A 167 7.70 -13.19 -36.24
C ASP A 167 7.88 -14.64 -35.78
N SER A 168 8.43 -14.79 -34.57
CA SER A 168 8.61 -16.12 -33.95
C SER A 168 7.29 -16.83 -33.59
N ARG A 169 6.18 -16.09 -33.44
CA ARG A 169 4.87 -16.64 -33.10
C ARG A 169 4.14 -17.14 -34.34
N SER A 170 3.27 -18.12 -34.14
CA SER A 170 2.45 -18.64 -35.25
C SER A 170 1.38 -17.64 -35.69
N ASN A 171 0.99 -17.69 -36.96
CA ASN A 171 -0.13 -16.91 -37.51
C ASN A 171 -1.43 -17.09 -36.71
N ALA A 172 -1.68 -18.29 -36.20
CA ALA A 172 -2.86 -18.58 -35.38
C ALA A 172 -2.81 -17.84 -34.03
N GLU A 173 -1.66 -17.85 -33.37
CA GLU A 173 -1.45 -17.11 -32.12
C GLU A 173 -1.59 -15.60 -32.32
N ILE A 174 -0.94 -15.06 -33.35
CA ILE A 174 -1.01 -13.62 -33.70
C ILE A 174 -2.46 -13.20 -33.95
N ASN A 175 -3.20 -14.01 -34.71
CA ASN A 175 -4.60 -13.74 -34.98
C ASN A 175 -5.48 -13.85 -33.74
N SER A 176 -5.24 -14.84 -32.86
CA SER A 176 -5.96 -14.96 -31.58
C SER A 176 -5.74 -13.73 -30.71
N ILE A 177 -4.49 -13.30 -30.54
CA ILE A 177 -4.16 -12.08 -29.80
C ILE A 177 -4.95 -10.90 -30.39
N GLY A 178 -4.96 -10.75 -31.71
CA GLY A 178 -5.73 -9.70 -32.38
C GLY A 178 -7.23 -9.75 -32.10
N GLU A 179 -7.86 -10.92 -32.13
CA GLU A 179 -9.29 -11.08 -31.80
C GLU A 179 -9.54 -10.78 -30.31
N ASP A 180 -8.65 -11.21 -29.43
CA ASP A 180 -8.79 -11.09 -27.98
C ASP A 180 -8.55 -9.65 -27.49
N THR A 181 -7.60 -8.93 -28.11
CA THR A 181 -7.19 -7.58 -27.69
C THR A 181 -7.74 -6.47 -28.57
N GLY A 182 -8.39 -6.80 -29.69
CA GLY A 182 -8.81 -5.82 -30.71
C GLY A 182 -7.64 -5.11 -31.41
N THR A 183 -6.41 -5.62 -31.24
CA THR A 183 -5.17 -4.99 -31.71
C THR A 183 -4.20 -6.06 -32.22
N CYS A 184 -3.72 -5.88 -33.43
CA CYS A 184 -2.69 -6.72 -34.01
C CYS A 184 -1.33 -6.44 -33.34
N PRO A 185 -0.69 -7.44 -32.71
CA PRO A 185 0.52 -7.22 -31.92
C PRO A 185 1.71 -6.77 -32.79
N PRO A 186 2.73 -6.09 -32.26
CA PRO A 186 3.94 -5.77 -33.01
C PRO A 186 4.65 -7.04 -33.44
N VAL A 187 5.37 -6.96 -34.56
CA VAL A 187 6.26 -8.03 -35.04
C VAL A 187 7.39 -8.26 -34.03
N LYS A 188 7.54 -9.49 -33.54
CA LYS A 188 8.61 -9.93 -32.64
C LYS A 188 9.67 -10.72 -33.42
N LYS A 189 10.79 -10.05 -33.70
CA LYS A 189 11.97 -10.65 -34.34
C LYS A 189 12.77 -11.52 -33.39
#